data_AF-A0A534YCR5-F1
#
_entry.id   AF-A0A534YCR5-F1
#
_cell.length_a   1.000
_cell.length_b   1.000
_cell.length_c   1.000
_cell.angle_alpha   90.00
_cell.angle_beta   90.00
_cell.angle_gamma   90.00
#
_symmetry.space_group_name_H-M   'P 1'
#
loop_
_entity.id
_entity.type
_entity.pdbx_description
1 polymer ?
#
loop_
_entity_poly.entity_id
_entity_poly.type
_entity_poly.pdbx_seq_one_letter_code
_entity_poly.pdbx_strand_id
1 'polypeptide(L)'
;MPLFSRRLPHVLTRKDLARALAKTYAKAASVDAEEALDRMERAVASDRISEDLYAGLSAAMAERKGSRTTEDELVDKLSEGVQKRRARVKAAELTPAISAAMVLINLELGYAPEMMRNALQTEKGRALLDEGLRELGAHLVAELIK
;
A
#
# COMPACT_ATOMS: atom_id res chain seq x y z
N MET A 1 14.05 -5.65 1.22
CA MET A 1 13.97 -6.26 2.58
C MET A 1 13.21 -7.58 2.47
N PRO A 2 13.48 -8.60 3.32
CA PRO A 2 12.66 -9.79 3.32
C PRO A 2 11.23 -9.43 3.76
N LEU A 3 10.23 -9.96 3.05
CA LEU A 3 8.83 -9.82 3.45
C LEU A 3 8.58 -10.51 4.78
N PHE A 4 7.65 -9.95 5.57
CA PHE A 4 7.20 -10.48 6.86
C PHE A 4 6.79 -11.93 6.73
N SER A 5 6.12 -12.29 5.65
CA SER A 5 5.92 -13.68 5.24
C SER A 5 6.06 -13.81 3.72
N ARG A 6 6.69 -14.89 3.25
CA ARG A 6 6.76 -15.23 1.82
C ARG A 6 5.39 -15.50 1.21
N ARG A 7 4.38 -15.78 2.04
CA ARG A 7 3.00 -16.04 1.63
C ARG A 7 2.23 -14.77 1.28
N LEU A 8 2.73 -13.57 1.63
CA LEU A 8 1.98 -12.33 1.50
C LEU A 8 1.45 -12.04 0.08
N PRO A 9 2.25 -12.16 -1.00
CA PRO A 9 1.76 -11.90 -2.35
C PRO A 9 0.67 -12.89 -2.81
N HIS A 10 0.59 -14.06 -2.18
CA HIS A 10 -0.46 -15.06 -2.46
C HIS A 10 -1.73 -14.83 -1.62
N VAL A 11 -1.59 -14.25 -0.43
CA VAL A 11 -2.71 -13.95 0.49
C VAL A 11 -3.41 -12.66 0.12
N LEU A 12 -2.64 -11.60 -0.14
CA LEU A 12 -3.12 -10.34 -0.68
C LEU A 12 -2.51 -10.20 -2.07
N THR A 13 -3.24 -10.62 -3.10
CA THR A 13 -2.74 -10.54 -4.47
C THR A 13 -2.59 -9.10 -4.92
N ARG A 14 -1.83 -8.85 -6.00
CA ARG A 14 -1.71 -7.52 -6.60
C ARG A 14 -3.08 -6.90 -6.92
N LYS A 15 -4.02 -7.71 -7.43
CA LYS A 15 -5.41 -7.26 -7.70
C LYS A 15 -6.15 -6.87 -6.42
N ASP A 16 -5.97 -7.63 -5.34
CA ASP A 16 -6.59 -7.30 -4.06
C ASP A 16 -5.99 -6.02 -3.46
N LEU A 17 -4.67 -5.83 -3.61
CA LEU A 17 -3.95 -4.63 -3.21
C LEU A 17 -4.46 -3.39 -3.97
N ALA A 18 -4.61 -3.49 -5.29
CA ALA A 18 -5.19 -2.42 -6.11
C ALA A 18 -6.60 -2.05 -5.62
N ARG A 19 -7.47 -3.04 -5.40
CA ARG A 19 -8.84 -2.82 -4.88
C ARG A 19 -8.86 -2.19 -3.49
N ALA A 20 -7.95 -2.61 -2.61
CA ALA A 20 -7.87 -2.07 -1.26
C ALA A 20 -7.38 -0.62 -1.23
N LEU A 21 -6.45 -0.25 -2.14
CA LEU A 21 -5.88 1.08 -2.22
C LEU A 21 -6.65 2.05 -3.13
N ALA A 22 -7.53 1.54 -4.00
CA ALA A 22 -8.25 2.33 -4.99
C ALA A 22 -8.95 3.56 -4.39
N LYS A 23 -9.58 3.45 -3.20
CA LYS A 23 -10.25 4.61 -2.58
C LYS A 23 -9.28 5.64 -2.04
N THR A 24 -8.12 5.22 -1.53
CA THR A 24 -7.06 6.15 -1.10
C THR A 24 -6.50 6.89 -2.31
N TYR A 25 -6.26 6.17 -3.42
CA TYR A 25 -5.80 6.77 -4.66
C TYR A 25 -6.83 7.73 -5.25
N ALA A 26 -8.11 7.35 -5.32
CA ALA A 26 -9.21 8.20 -5.78
C ALA A 26 -9.25 9.53 -5.02
N LYS A 27 -9.13 9.46 -3.68
CA LYS A 27 -9.09 10.64 -2.81
C LYS A 27 -7.86 11.52 -3.07
N ALA A 28 -6.69 10.92 -3.30
CA ALA A 28 -5.44 11.65 -3.52
C ALA A 28 -5.37 12.31 -4.91
N ALA A 29 -5.78 11.57 -5.95
CA ALA A 29 -5.74 12.03 -7.33
C ALA A 29 -7.00 12.81 -7.74
N SER A 30 -8.02 12.87 -6.87
CA SER A 30 -9.32 13.50 -7.17
C SER A 30 -9.98 12.96 -8.44
N VAL A 31 -9.91 11.63 -8.62
CA VAL A 31 -10.54 10.91 -9.74
C VAL A 31 -11.68 10.03 -9.22
N ASP A 32 -12.55 9.58 -10.12
CA ASP A 32 -13.61 8.66 -9.75
C ASP A 32 -13.09 7.25 -9.39
N ALA A 33 -13.98 6.41 -8.86
CA ALA A 33 -13.62 5.10 -8.33
C ALA A 33 -13.22 4.09 -9.42
N GLU A 34 -13.78 4.20 -10.62
CA GLU A 34 -13.48 3.29 -11.73
C GLU A 34 -12.10 3.62 -12.30
N GLU A 35 -11.85 4.91 -12.56
CA GLU A 35 -10.55 5.40 -13.00
C GLU A 35 -9.45 5.12 -11.97
N ALA A 36 -9.73 5.32 -10.67
CA ALA A 36 -8.77 5.01 -9.62
C ALA A 36 -8.40 3.52 -9.58
N LEU A 37 -9.38 2.63 -9.78
CA LEU A 37 -9.13 1.19 -9.77
C LEU A 37 -8.29 0.79 -10.98
N ASP A 38 -8.63 1.24 -12.19
CA ASP A 38 -7.85 0.94 -13.40
C ASP A 38 -6.39 1.40 -13.27
N ARG A 39 -6.19 2.65 -12.81
CA ARG A 39 -4.85 3.19 -12.57
C ARG A 39 -4.10 2.41 -11.51
N MET A 40 -4.76 2.01 -10.42
CA MET A 40 -4.12 1.18 -9.39
C MET A 40 -3.79 -0.23 -9.89
N GLU A 41 -4.64 -0.86 -10.71
CA GLU A 41 -4.37 -2.17 -11.33
C GLU A 41 -3.13 -2.10 -12.25
N ARG A 42 -2.98 -1.00 -13.00
CA ARG A 42 -1.78 -0.71 -13.79
C ARG A 42 -0.55 -0.46 -12.92
N ALA A 43 -0.69 0.28 -11.82
CA ALA A 43 0.42 0.59 -10.93
C ALA A 43 0.98 -0.68 -10.27
N VAL A 44 0.11 -1.54 -9.73
CA VAL A 44 0.54 -2.81 -9.12
C VAL A 44 1.04 -3.83 -10.15
N ALA A 45 0.82 -3.62 -11.45
CA ALA A 45 1.47 -4.44 -12.47
C ALA A 45 2.99 -4.20 -12.50
N SER A 46 3.45 -3.01 -12.10
CA SER A 46 4.88 -2.74 -11.90
C SER A 46 5.41 -3.51 -10.70
N ASP A 47 6.48 -4.28 -10.93
CA ASP A 47 7.15 -5.04 -9.87
C ASP A 47 7.70 -4.11 -8.79
N ARG A 48 8.25 -2.96 -9.19
CA ARG A 48 8.76 -1.95 -8.26
C ARG A 48 7.68 -1.47 -7.30
N ILE A 49 6.54 -1.01 -7.81
CA ILE A 49 5.46 -0.49 -6.98
C ILE A 49 4.87 -1.60 -6.10
N SER A 50 4.72 -2.82 -6.64
CA SER A 50 4.29 -3.96 -5.85
C SER A 50 5.24 -4.25 -4.69
N GLU A 51 6.55 -4.30 -4.96
CA GLU A 51 7.57 -4.55 -3.94
C GLU A 51 7.56 -3.48 -2.84
N ASP A 52 7.48 -2.20 -3.21
CA ASP A 52 7.42 -1.08 -2.28
C ASP A 52 6.16 -1.15 -1.39
N LEU A 53 4.99 -1.44 -1.97
CA LEU A 53 3.74 -1.58 -1.23
C LEU A 53 3.75 -2.82 -0.31
N TYR A 54 4.27 -3.95 -0.78
CA TYR A 54 4.39 -5.16 0.04
C TYR A 54 5.42 -4.98 1.16
N ALA A 55 6.49 -4.20 0.94
CA ALA A 55 7.44 -3.85 1.99
C ALA A 55 6.77 -3.01 3.09
N GLY A 56 5.97 -2.00 2.71
CA GLY A 56 5.17 -1.20 3.65
C GLY A 56 4.17 -2.05 4.45
N LEU A 57 3.42 -2.93 3.77
CA LEU A 57 2.51 -3.88 4.42
C LEU A 57 3.25 -4.82 5.38
N SER A 58 4.39 -5.35 4.95
CA SER A 58 5.25 -6.23 5.73
C SER A 58 5.73 -5.54 7.01
N ALA A 59 6.21 -4.31 6.92
CA ALA A 59 6.62 -3.52 8.08
C ALA A 59 5.47 -3.34 9.08
N ALA A 60 4.28 -2.99 8.59
CA ALA A 60 3.10 -2.83 9.42
C ALA A 60 2.65 -4.13 10.11
N MET A 61 2.77 -5.29 9.44
CA MET A 61 2.50 -6.58 10.05
C MET A 61 3.53 -6.93 11.12
N ALA A 62 4.80 -6.61 10.90
CA ALA A 62 5.85 -6.80 11.89
C ALA A 62 5.59 -5.96 13.16
N GLU A 63 5.17 -4.71 13.00
CA GLU A 63 4.81 -3.82 14.11
C GLU A 63 3.57 -4.31 14.86
N ARG A 64 2.59 -4.87 14.14
CA ARG A 64 1.37 -5.42 14.75
C ARG A 64 1.59 -6.74 15.47
N LYS A 65 2.68 -7.47 15.18
CA LYS A 65 3.00 -8.74 15.82
C LYS A 65 3.36 -8.51 17.28
N GLY A 66 2.38 -8.71 18.16
CA GLY A 66 2.60 -8.72 19.61
C GLY A 66 3.32 -9.97 20.09
N SER A 67 3.78 -9.96 21.34
CA SER A 67 4.48 -11.08 22.00
C SER A 67 3.66 -12.38 22.06
N ARG A 68 2.35 -12.30 21.87
CA ARG A 68 1.40 -13.42 21.96
C ARG A 68 0.78 -13.80 20.61
N THR A 69 1.22 -13.21 19.50
CA THR A 69 0.65 -13.49 18.17
C THR A 69 1.75 -13.99 17.24
N THR A 70 1.52 -15.14 16.64
CA THR A 70 2.48 -15.71 15.69
C THR A 70 2.38 -15.02 14.33
N GLU A 71 3.41 -15.20 13.51
CA GLU A 71 3.39 -14.71 12.13
C GLU A 71 2.27 -15.35 11.33
N ASP A 72 2.13 -16.68 11.42
CA ASP A 72 1.10 -17.44 10.71
C ASP A 72 -0.32 -17.00 11.13
N GLU A 73 -0.57 -16.80 12.42
CA GLU A 73 -1.86 -16.29 12.91
C GLU A 73 -2.22 -14.93 12.31
N LEU A 74 -1.25 -14.03 12.13
CA LEU A 74 -1.50 -12.73 11.49
C LEU A 74 -1.75 -12.87 10.00
N VAL A 75 -1.03 -13.75 9.32
CA VAL A 75 -1.21 -14.03 7.90
C VAL A 75 -2.58 -14.66 7.64
N ASP A 76 -3.03 -15.58 8.48
CA ASP A 76 -4.34 -16.22 8.35
C ASP A 76 -5.47 -15.21 8.61
N LYS A 77 -5.34 -14.36 9.64
CA LYS A 77 -6.29 -13.25 9.88
C LYS A 77 -6.33 -12.26 8.71
N LEU A 78 -5.18 -11.96 8.10
CA LEU A 78 -5.11 -11.11 6.91
C LEU A 78 -5.87 -11.77 5.76
N SER A 79 -5.65 -13.06 5.51
CA SER A 79 -6.33 -13.83 4.46
C SER A 79 -7.84 -13.75 4.58
N GLU A 80 -8.37 -14.03 5.79
CA GLU A 80 -9.81 -13.89 6.05
C GLU A 80 -10.31 -12.46 5.84
N GLY A 81 -9.53 -11.47 6.29
CA GLY A 81 -9.82 -10.06 6.13
C GLY A 81 -9.93 -9.65 4.66
N VAL A 82 -8.98 -10.06 3.83
CA VAL A 82 -8.94 -9.81 2.38
C VAL A 82 -10.16 -10.41 1.69
N GLN A 83 -10.52 -11.66 2.02
CA GLN A 83 -11.70 -12.31 1.45
C GLN A 83 -12.99 -11.53 1.75
N LYS A 84 -13.14 -11.02 2.97
CA LYS A 84 -14.36 -10.35 3.46
C LYS A 84 -14.43 -8.86 3.12
N ARG A 85 -13.29 -8.16 3.08
CA ARG A 85 -13.24 -6.68 3.23
C ARG A 85 -12.44 -5.94 2.16
N ARG A 86 -11.69 -6.59 1.27
CA ARG A 86 -10.80 -5.90 0.31
C ARG A 86 -11.47 -4.78 -0.51
N ALA A 87 -12.73 -4.94 -0.92
CA ALA A 87 -13.48 -3.91 -1.66
C ALA A 87 -14.10 -2.82 -0.75
N ARG A 88 -14.13 -3.06 0.56
CA ARG A 88 -14.76 -2.20 1.58
C ARG A 88 -13.76 -1.39 2.38
N VAL A 89 -12.46 -1.61 2.20
CA VAL A 89 -11.38 -0.78 2.78
C VAL A 89 -11.70 0.69 2.57
N LYS A 90 -11.63 1.48 3.63
CA LYS A 90 -11.84 2.93 3.58
C LYS A 90 -10.59 3.63 3.03
N ALA A 91 -10.77 4.80 2.45
CA ALA A 91 -9.63 5.64 2.07
C ALA A 91 -8.82 6.02 3.30
N ALA A 92 -7.50 5.96 3.20
CA ALA A 92 -6.61 6.47 4.24
C ALA A 92 -6.76 7.99 4.38
N GLU A 93 -6.34 8.52 5.53
CA GLU A 93 -6.13 9.95 5.68
C GLU A 93 -4.95 10.38 4.79
N LEU A 94 -5.04 11.54 4.14
CA LEU A 94 -3.97 12.01 3.27
C LEU A 94 -2.96 12.82 4.08
N THR A 95 -2.05 12.11 4.74
CA THR A 95 -0.89 12.71 5.38
C THR A 95 0.12 13.15 4.31
N PRO A 96 1.10 14.01 4.65
CA PRO A 96 2.21 14.33 3.75
C PRO A 96 2.98 13.07 3.29
N ALA A 97 3.13 12.08 4.17
CA ALA A 97 3.81 10.82 3.89
C ALA A 97 3.02 9.96 2.90
N ILE A 98 1.72 9.73 3.15
CA ILE A 98 0.84 9.01 2.22
C ILE A 98 0.77 9.72 0.87
N SER A 99 0.75 11.06 0.87
CA SER A 99 0.80 11.84 -0.37
C SER A 99 2.08 11.60 -1.16
N ALA A 100 3.23 11.46 -0.50
CA ALA A 100 4.49 11.11 -1.16
C ALA A 100 4.43 9.72 -1.83
N ALA A 101 3.80 8.74 -1.17
CA ALA A 101 3.56 7.42 -1.77
C ALA A 101 2.61 7.49 -2.99
N MET A 102 1.57 8.33 -2.95
CA MET A 102 0.70 8.57 -4.10
C MET A 102 1.44 9.24 -5.27
N VAL A 103 2.39 10.14 -4.98
CA VAL A 103 3.26 10.76 -5.99
C VAL A 103 4.15 9.70 -6.64
N LEU A 104 4.73 8.76 -5.88
CA LEU A 104 5.49 7.64 -6.44
C LEU A 104 4.63 6.82 -7.43
N ILE A 105 3.39 6.51 -7.05
CA ILE A 105 2.46 5.76 -7.92
C ILE A 105 2.17 6.56 -9.20
N ASN A 106 1.90 7.87 -9.08
CA ASN A 106 1.67 8.72 -10.26
C ASN A 106 2.90 8.86 -11.16
N LEU A 107 4.12 8.86 -10.61
CA LEU A 107 5.36 8.85 -11.39
C LEU A 107 5.51 7.56 -12.18
N GLU A 108 5.18 6.41 -11.58
CA GLU A 108 5.20 5.12 -12.28
C GLU A 108 4.17 5.08 -13.42
N LEU A 109 2.99 5.64 -13.19
CA LEU A 109 1.93 5.70 -14.19
C LEU A 109 2.14 6.78 -15.27
N GLY A 110 3.15 7.64 -15.14
CA GLY A 110 3.41 8.75 -16.05
C GLY A 110 2.47 9.96 -15.88
N TYR A 111 1.75 10.05 -14.75
CA TYR A 111 0.85 11.17 -14.44
C TYR A 111 1.53 12.30 -13.63
N ALA A 112 2.73 12.07 -13.09
CA ALA A 112 3.49 13.08 -12.37
C ALA A 112 4.74 13.52 -13.16
N PRO A 113 5.14 14.80 -13.06
CA PRO A 113 6.33 15.30 -13.74
C PRO A 113 7.62 14.76 -13.10
N GLU A 114 8.65 14.54 -13.93
CA GLU A 114 9.95 14.02 -13.49
C GLU A 114 10.64 14.85 -12.39
N MET A 115 10.32 16.16 -12.27
CA MET A 115 10.81 16.97 -11.16
C MET A 115 10.39 16.43 -9.78
N MET A 116 9.21 15.80 -9.68
CA MET A 116 8.77 15.16 -8.44
C MET A 116 9.58 13.89 -8.13
N ARG A 117 10.10 13.20 -9.14
CA ARG A 117 11.02 12.07 -8.94
C ARG A 117 12.29 12.52 -8.23
N ASN A 118 12.86 13.65 -8.67
CA ASN A 118 14.05 14.23 -8.03
C ASN A 118 13.78 14.59 -6.57
N ALA A 119 12.60 15.13 -6.24
CA ALA A 119 12.22 15.44 -4.87
C ALA A 119 12.18 14.18 -3.98
N LEU A 120 11.61 13.07 -4.48
CA LEU A 120 11.57 11.80 -3.76
C LEU A 120 12.95 11.11 -3.65
N GLN A 121 13.91 11.47 -4.50
CA GLN A 121 15.26 10.90 -4.46
C GLN A 121 16.17 11.56 -3.41
N THR A 122 15.80 12.71 -2.87
CA THR A 122 16.51 13.34 -1.74
C THR A 122 16.40 12.48 -0.47
N GLU A 123 17.33 12.61 0.47
CA GLU A 123 17.29 11.86 1.73
C GLU A 123 15.96 12.06 2.48
N LYS A 124 15.52 13.32 2.60
CA LYS A 124 14.23 13.68 3.21
C LYS A 124 13.04 13.10 2.43
N GLY A 125 13.10 13.15 1.10
CA GLY A 125 12.05 12.62 0.23
C GLY A 125 11.90 11.10 0.35
N ARG A 126 13.03 10.37 0.42
CA ARG A 126 13.04 8.92 0.63
C ARG A 126 12.49 8.55 1.99
N ALA A 127 12.93 9.23 3.05
CA ALA A 127 12.41 8.99 4.40
C ALA A 127 10.89 9.20 4.48
N LEU A 128 10.39 10.28 3.85
CA LEU A 128 8.96 10.57 3.79
C LEU A 128 8.17 9.54 2.96
N LEU A 129 8.75 9.06 1.86
CA LEU A 129 8.17 8.01 1.04
C LEU A 129 8.08 6.68 1.81
N ASP A 130 9.16 6.29 2.48
CA ASP A 130 9.22 5.06 3.30
C ASP A 130 8.19 5.14 4.44
N GLU A 131 8.03 6.32 5.04
CA GLU A 131 6.97 6.59 6.01
C GLU A 131 5.57 6.45 5.39
N GLY A 132 5.36 6.98 4.19
CA GLY A 132 4.09 6.87 3.48
C GLY A 132 3.70 5.44 3.16
N LEU A 133 4.67 4.64 2.69
CA LEU A 133 4.45 3.21 2.41
C LEU A 133 4.12 2.44 3.68
N ARG A 134 4.77 2.76 4.81
CA ARG A 134 4.49 2.16 6.12
C ARG A 134 3.11 2.54 6.64
N GLU A 135 2.73 3.82 6.56
CA GLU A 135 1.41 4.31 6.96
C GLU A 135 0.30 3.66 6.12
N LEU A 136 0.51 3.52 4.81
CA LEU A 136 -0.41 2.78 3.94
C LEU A 136 -0.53 1.32 4.37
N GLY A 137 0.60 0.66 4.64
CA GLY A 137 0.62 -0.71 5.15
C GLY A 137 -0.16 -0.85 6.46
N ALA A 138 0.05 0.07 7.41
CA ALA A 138 -0.62 0.09 8.70
C ALA A 138 -2.13 0.28 8.57
N HIS A 139 -2.54 1.21 7.70
CA HIS A 139 -3.95 1.43 7.39
C HIS A 139 -4.61 0.18 6.78
N LEU A 140 -3.96 -0.46 5.81
CA LEU A 140 -4.46 -1.69 5.20
C LEU A 140 -4.59 -2.81 6.23
N VAL A 141 -3.56 -3.01 7.06
CA VAL A 141 -3.57 -4.00 8.14
C VAL A 141 -4.71 -3.72 9.12
N ALA A 142 -4.92 -2.47 9.52
CA ALA A 142 -6.00 -2.08 10.44
C ALA A 142 -7.40 -2.34 9.86
N GLU A 143 -7.60 -2.08 8.57
CA GLU A 143 -8.90 -2.26 7.92
C GLU A 143 -9.20 -3.74 7.57
N LEU A 144 -8.17 -4.50 7.20
CA LEU A 144 -8.32 -5.90 6.80
C LEU A 144 -8.36 -6.84 8.03
N ILE A 145 -7.48 -6.61 9.00
CA ILE A 145 -7.44 -7.36 10.26
C ILE A 145 -8.17 -6.54 11.33
N LYS A 146 -9.49 -6.65 11.36
CA LYS A 146 -10.34 -6.24 12.48
C LYS A 146 -10.66 -7.43 13.36
#